data_AF-A0AA36JNN2-F1
#
_entry.id   AF-A0AA36JNN2-F1
#
_cell.length_a   1.000
_cell.length_b   1.000
_cell.length_c   1.000
_cell.angle_alpha   90.00
_cell.angle_beta   90.00
_cell.angle_gamma   90.00
#
_symmetry.space_group_name_H-M   'P 1'
#
loop_
_entity.id
_entity.type
_entity.pdbx_description
1 polymer ?
#
loop_
_entity_poly.entity_id
_entity_poly.type
_entity_poly.pdbx_seq_one_letter_code
_entity_poly.pdbx_strand_id
1 'polypeptide(L)'
;MLAPHAFRALGARRVLASQARAFWNVSLPVLKSPGGAHITKYHIVKPYKDGVDYDDFLISLPERDHLASFTKEVPLFLRYLKVVTDQEGRGEAFKAFLERSKSGLVVESDVFITTDELLAIMWKNGYSDAERNAIQFTFPSDYKFHYPELSVMFDIPEEETYKFCMRTRMEDSHIGELDHSKVKREGLIRDHWLIFGTGLFIFKTFPFFNYYFGVKVFGTSMWCWTMWHVLNRFIAKTTRRNEYMAAQKTAQEVMDGEDKIVESMRRFANDAKCVEYLKTFKDDSEEKISAYRKALVVKMKEDLTERASKQLQAIASFEAGMGSAMQDLVVREAASSFKEKFPTDKGMQDKAFAAAVKALSGATVEAAEDPVAAHFMAAFGSLQGVDLTTSKADAKGSLAERVAFAQQSKEKEFQETFMVTAKEAEEVRSLASKAKSGQDYDFSKLPAEALQRLEALYSSINAKVGYALPDSMGPKPIAATSDSTANSYVDKVNAQLEAAALKLRDARLKAFVQAF
;
A
#
# COMPACT_ATOMS: atom_id res chain seq x y z
N MET A 1 -14.37 -8.38 21.33
CA MET A 1 -14.42 -8.32 22.81
C MET A 1 -13.30 -9.19 23.38
N LEU A 2 -12.06 -8.71 23.29
CA LEU A 2 -10.89 -9.29 23.96
C LEU A 2 -10.21 -8.14 24.71
N ALA A 3 -9.90 -8.40 25.97
CA ALA A 3 -9.69 -7.41 27.03
C ALA A 3 -8.51 -6.43 26.77
N PRO A 4 -8.68 -5.11 26.99
CA PRO A 4 -7.58 -4.13 26.93
C PRO A 4 -6.67 -4.13 28.19
N HIS A 5 -6.81 -5.10 29.10
CA HIS A 5 -6.20 -5.03 30.44
C HIS A 5 -4.84 -5.75 30.59
N ALA A 6 -4.37 -6.47 29.58
CA ALA A 6 -3.12 -7.24 29.69
C ALA A 6 -1.83 -6.42 29.48
N PHE A 7 -1.90 -5.24 28.85
CA PHE A 7 -0.71 -4.39 28.60
C PHE A 7 -0.30 -3.50 29.79
N ARG A 8 -1.01 -3.56 30.92
CA ARG A 8 -0.74 -2.72 32.11
C ARG A 8 0.11 -3.39 33.20
N ALA A 9 0.52 -4.64 33.04
CA ALA A 9 1.04 -5.43 34.17
C ALA A 9 2.55 -5.76 34.14
N LEU A 10 3.28 -5.53 33.04
CA LEU A 10 4.69 -5.92 32.90
C LEU A 10 5.67 -4.77 32.60
N GLY A 11 5.16 -3.53 32.59
CA GLY A 11 6.03 -2.36 32.71
C GLY A 11 6.58 -2.33 34.14
N ALA A 12 7.80 -2.84 34.33
CA ALA A 12 8.52 -2.75 35.57
C ALA A 12 8.34 -1.36 36.17
N ARG A 13 7.74 -1.33 37.37
CA ARG A 13 7.65 -0.16 38.24
C ARG A 13 9.07 0.28 38.65
N ARG A 14 9.84 0.84 37.73
CA ARG A 14 10.87 1.83 38.05
C ARG A 14 10.21 3.16 37.73
N VAL A 15 9.71 3.79 38.79
CA VAL A 15 9.38 5.22 38.76
C VAL A 15 10.55 5.91 38.04
N LEU A 16 10.24 6.63 36.97
CA LEU A 16 11.18 7.41 36.18
C LEU A 16 12.15 8.16 37.11
N ALA A 17 13.43 8.11 36.76
CA ALA A 17 14.56 8.60 37.54
C ALA A 17 14.55 10.11 37.87
N SER A 18 13.46 10.84 37.63
CA SER A 18 13.41 12.30 37.78
C SER A 18 13.41 12.80 39.23
N GLN A 19 13.29 11.91 40.23
CA GLN A 19 13.45 12.27 41.65
C GLN A 19 14.09 11.17 42.51
N ALA A 20 14.88 10.27 41.94
CA ALA A 20 15.70 9.42 42.79
C ALA A 20 16.75 10.32 43.46
N ARG A 21 16.72 10.43 44.80
CA ARG A 21 17.79 11.10 45.53
C ARG A 21 19.09 10.38 45.14
N ALA A 22 20.04 11.10 44.59
CA ALA A 22 21.32 10.52 44.21
C ALA A 22 22.29 10.64 45.38
N PHE A 23 22.93 9.54 45.75
CA PHE A 23 24.08 9.54 46.64
C PHE A 23 25.25 8.93 45.86
N TRP A 24 26.32 9.69 45.64
CA TRP A 24 27.48 9.27 44.82
C TRP A 24 27.08 8.69 43.44
N ASN A 25 26.19 9.37 42.71
CA ASN A 25 25.67 8.93 41.40
C ASN A 25 24.87 7.60 41.41
N VAL A 26 24.56 7.04 42.57
CA VAL A 26 23.65 5.90 42.76
C VAL A 26 22.25 6.43 43.05
N SER A 27 21.25 5.98 42.29
CA SER A 27 19.86 6.33 42.53
C SER A 27 19.32 5.60 43.76
N LEU A 28 18.88 6.33 44.77
CA LEU A 28 18.27 5.72 45.96
C LEU A 28 16.83 5.23 45.67
N PRO A 29 16.38 4.17 46.36
CA PRO A 29 15.03 3.64 46.19
C PRO A 29 13.94 4.68 46.42
N VAL A 30 12.97 4.75 45.50
CA VAL A 30 11.82 5.65 45.60
C VAL A 30 10.85 5.19 46.70
N LEU A 31 10.24 6.15 47.41
CA LEU A 31 9.25 5.88 48.45
C LEU A 31 8.07 5.07 47.87
N LYS A 32 7.94 3.81 48.31
CA LYS A 32 6.86 2.91 47.88
C LYS A 32 5.48 3.31 48.44
N SER A 33 5.43 4.18 49.45
CA SER A 33 4.19 4.65 50.08
C SER A 33 4.37 6.05 50.69
N PRO A 34 3.28 6.79 50.96
CA PRO A 34 3.35 8.11 51.60
C PRO A 34 4.04 8.14 52.97
N GLY A 35 4.17 7.00 53.65
CA GLY A 35 4.85 6.88 54.95
C GLY A 35 6.31 6.41 54.85
N GLY A 36 6.72 5.82 53.72
CA GLY A 36 8.01 5.13 53.58
C GLY A 36 8.08 3.81 54.34
N ALA A 37 9.29 3.26 54.50
CA ALA A 37 9.52 2.06 55.29
C ALA A 37 9.36 2.33 56.79
N HIS A 38 8.80 1.38 57.53
CA HIS A 38 8.69 1.43 58.98
C HIS A 38 9.69 0.46 59.62
N ILE A 39 10.49 0.97 60.55
CA ILE A 39 11.43 0.14 61.30
C ILE A 39 10.69 -0.83 62.22
N THR A 40 11.25 -2.03 62.37
CA THR A 40 10.81 -2.99 63.39
C THR A 40 11.84 -3.04 64.52
N LYS A 41 11.47 -3.66 65.64
CA LYS A 41 12.40 -3.92 66.75
C LYS A 41 13.38 -5.07 66.48
N TYR A 42 13.23 -5.77 65.35
CA TYR A 42 14.02 -6.95 65.01
C TYR A 42 15.16 -6.56 64.08
N HIS A 43 16.35 -7.10 64.37
CA HIS A 43 17.49 -7.00 63.49
C HIS A 43 17.31 -7.92 62.28
N ILE A 44 17.98 -7.57 61.18
CA ILE A 44 18.06 -8.43 60.00
C ILE A 44 18.96 -9.60 60.38
N VAL A 45 18.46 -10.82 60.22
CA VAL A 45 19.21 -12.05 60.49
C VAL A 45 19.44 -12.76 59.17
N LYS A 46 20.70 -13.11 58.90
CA LYS A 46 21.14 -13.88 57.73
C LYS A 46 21.69 -15.23 58.19
N PRO A 47 21.75 -16.25 57.31
CA PRO A 47 22.35 -17.53 57.65
C PRO A 47 23.79 -17.35 58.13
N TYR A 48 24.17 -18.08 59.18
CA TYR A 48 25.55 -18.06 59.66
C TYR A 48 26.48 -18.69 58.61
N LYS A 49 27.55 -17.99 58.27
CA LYS A 49 28.63 -18.44 57.41
C LYS A 49 29.96 -18.12 58.08
N ASP A 50 30.85 -19.10 58.10
CA ASP A 50 32.17 -18.92 58.72
C ASP A 50 33.01 -17.95 57.90
N GLY A 51 33.65 -16.98 58.56
CA GLY A 51 34.47 -15.95 57.90
C GLY A 51 33.70 -14.87 57.10
N VAL A 52 32.37 -14.78 57.22
CA VAL A 52 31.55 -13.81 56.49
C VAL A 52 30.78 -12.91 57.45
N ASP A 53 30.87 -11.60 57.23
CA ASP A 53 30.00 -10.58 57.84
C ASP A 53 29.02 -10.02 56.82
N TYR A 54 27.84 -9.60 57.27
CA TYR A 54 26.81 -9.02 56.41
C TYR A 54 26.67 -7.52 56.69
N ASP A 55 26.83 -6.69 55.67
CA ASP A 55 26.63 -5.23 55.78
C ASP A 55 26.02 -4.62 54.51
N ASP A 56 25.48 -3.41 54.63
CA ASP A 56 24.96 -2.63 53.51
C ASP A 56 26.11 -2.01 52.72
N PHE A 57 26.12 -2.22 51.40
CA PHE A 57 27.20 -1.74 50.51
C PHE A 57 27.30 -0.21 50.42
N LEU A 58 26.22 0.54 50.66
CA LEU A 58 26.25 2.00 50.68
C LEU A 58 26.87 2.55 51.97
N ILE A 59 26.87 1.77 53.05
CA ILE A 59 27.43 2.16 54.35
C ILE A 59 28.88 1.70 54.46
N SER A 60 29.13 0.42 54.16
CA SER A 60 30.45 -0.21 54.26
C SER A 60 31.41 0.26 53.16
N LEU A 61 30.89 0.69 52.00
CA LEU A 61 31.67 1.10 50.83
C LEU A 61 32.81 0.10 50.53
N PRO A 62 32.50 -1.18 50.29
CA PRO A 62 33.52 -2.22 50.25
C PRO A 62 34.39 -2.07 48.99
N GLU A 63 35.69 -2.27 49.16
CA GLU A 63 36.61 -2.52 48.06
C GLU A 63 36.48 -3.98 47.61
N ARG A 64 37.03 -4.30 46.43
CA ARG A 64 36.89 -5.64 45.83
C ARG A 64 37.43 -6.75 46.73
N ASP A 65 38.52 -6.49 47.44
CA ASP A 65 39.15 -7.45 48.35
C ASP A 65 38.44 -7.59 49.70
N HIS A 66 37.49 -6.72 50.02
CA HIS A 66 36.62 -6.84 51.18
C HIS A 66 35.43 -7.79 50.93
N LEU A 67 35.13 -8.10 49.67
CA LEU A 67 34.00 -8.94 49.30
C LEU A 67 34.33 -10.43 49.52
N ALA A 68 33.35 -11.18 50.03
CA ALA A 68 33.51 -12.63 50.15
C ALA A 68 33.53 -13.29 48.76
N SER A 69 34.49 -14.19 48.52
CA SER A 69 34.57 -14.96 47.29
C SER A 69 34.02 -16.37 47.48
N PHE A 70 33.41 -16.93 46.44
CA PHE A 70 32.97 -18.33 46.40
C PHE A 70 33.23 -18.96 45.03
N THR A 71 33.22 -20.29 44.97
CA THR A 71 33.33 -21.04 43.71
C THR A 71 31.94 -21.32 43.17
N LYS A 72 31.62 -20.75 42.01
CA LYS A 72 30.35 -20.94 41.29
C LYS A 72 30.48 -22.03 40.23
N GLU A 73 29.53 -22.96 40.22
CA GLU A 73 29.37 -23.93 39.15
C GLU A 73 28.70 -23.28 37.93
N VAL A 74 29.36 -23.35 36.76
CA VAL A 74 28.91 -22.69 35.53
C VAL A 74 28.61 -23.61 34.33
N PRO A 75 28.24 -24.91 34.48
CA PRO A 75 28.04 -25.79 33.31
C PRO A 75 26.86 -25.36 32.44
N LEU A 76 25.80 -24.80 33.03
CA LEU A 76 24.66 -24.26 32.30
C LEU A 76 25.06 -23.04 31.46
N PHE A 77 25.82 -22.12 32.08
CA PHE A 77 26.34 -20.94 31.41
C PHE A 77 27.32 -21.32 30.27
N LEU A 78 28.21 -22.30 30.49
CA LEU A 78 29.14 -22.77 29.46
C LEU A 78 28.42 -23.34 28.23
N ARG A 79 27.30 -24.04 28.41
CA ARG A 79 26.50 -24.54 27.27
C ARG A 79 25.93 -23.38 26.45
N TYR A 80 25.39 -22.38 27.12
CA TYR A 80 24.87 -21.18 26.46
C TYR A 80 25.98 -20.38 25.79
N LEU A 81 27.08 -20.13 26.50
CA LEU A 81 28.23 -19.40 26.01
C LEU A 81 28.80 -20.05 24.75
N LYS A 82 28.89 -21.39 24.71
CA LYS A 82 29.34 -22.10 23.51
C LYS A 82 28.47 -21.75 22.29
N VAL A 83 27.14 -21.79 22.45
CA VAL A 83 26.21 -21.45 21.36
C VAL A 83 26.41 -20.00 20.90
N VAL A 84 26.54 -19.06 21.84
CA VAL A 84 26.77 -17.64 21.54
C VAL A 84 28.10 -17.45 20.81
N THR A 85 29.20 -18.02 21.32
CA THR A 85 30.52 -17.87 20.70
C THR A 85 30.64 -18.58 19.36
N ASP A 86 29.92 -19.68 19.15
CA ASP A 86 29.87 -20.38 17.86
C ASP A 86 29.13 -19.53 16.81
N GLN A 87 28.06 -18.84 17.21
CA GLN A 87 27.33 -17.91 16.34
C GLN A 87 28.11 -16.63 16.03
N GLU A 88 28.84 -16.09 17.00
CA GLU A 88 29.63 -14.86 16.86
C GLU A 88 31.04 -15.08 16.30
N GLY A 89 31.45 -16.34 16.10
CA GLY A 89 32.80 -16.67 15.61
C GLY A 89 33.92 -16.44 16.64
N ARG A 90 33.62 -16.39 17.94
CA ARG A 90 34.55 -16.12 19.05
C ARG A 90 34.96 -17.38 19.82
N GLY A 91 35.22 -18.49 19.13
CA GLY A 91 35.52 -19.78 19.77
C GLY A 91 36.71 -19.79 20.73
N GLU A 92 37.70 -18.90 20.52
CA GLU A 92 38.85 -18.76 21.44
C GLU A 92 38.46 -18.16 22.79
N ALA A 93 37.48 -17.26 22.83
CA ALA A 93 36.97 -16.69 24.09
C ALA A 93 36.26 -17.76 24.93
N PHE A 94 35.51 -18.67 24.28
CA PHE A 94 34.91 -19.82 24.95
C PHE A 94 35.98 -20.76 25.53
N LYS A 95 37.02 -21.09 24.77
CA LYS A 95 38.12 -21.94 25.26
C LYS A 95 38.82 -21.30 26.46
N ALA A 96 39.17 -20.02 26.37
CA ALA A 96 39.83 -19.30 27.45
C ALA A 96 38.99 -19.26 28.74
N PHE A 97 37.69 -19.02 28.61
CA PHE A 97 36.78 -19.01 29.76
C PHE A 97 36.55 -20.43 30.32
N LEU A 98 36.41 -21.43 29.45
CA LEU A 98 36.27 -22.83 29.85
C LEU A 98 37.48 -23.30 30.66
N GLU A 99 38.70 -22.99 30.22
CA GLU A 99 39.95 -23.29 30.93
C GLU A 99 39.96 -22.63 32.33
N ARG A 100 39.57 -21.36 32.42
CA ARG A 100 39.48 -20.62 33.68
C ARG A 100 38.42 -21.21 34.64
N SER A 101 37.32 -21.74 34.13
CA SER A 101 36.20 -22.25 34.94
C SER A 101 36.24 -23.75 35.19
N LYS A 102 37.32 -24.47 34.83
CA LYS A 102 37.39 -25.95 34.92
C LYS A 102 37.12 -26.50 36.31
N SER A 103 37.58 -25.82 37.35
CA SER A 103 37.38 -26.18 38.76
C SER A 103 36.25 -25.39 39.43
N GLY A 104 35.34 -24.83 38.63
CA GLY A 104 34.39 -23.82 39.04
C GLY A 104 34.98 -22.40 38.93
N LEU A 105 34.10 -21.41 38.78
CA LEU A 105 34.47 -20.01 38.65
C LEU A 105 34.56 -19.37 40.04
N VAL A 106 35.78 -19.00 40.46
CA VAL A 106 35.97 -18.22 41.70
C VAL A 106 35.59 -16.77 41.43
N VAL A 107 34.59 -16.27 42.14
CA VAL A 107 34.04 -14.92 41.96
C VAL A 107 33.49 -14.37 43.28
N GLU A 108 33.43 -13.05 43.39
CA GLU A 108 32.83 -12.32 44.51
C GLU A 108 31.32 -12.58 44.58
N SER A 109 30.81 -12.95 45.76
CA SER A 109 29.49 -13.57 45.94
C SER A 109 28.29 -12.69 45.61
N ASP A 110 28.42 -11.39 45.89
CA ASP A 110 27.33 -10.42 45.77
C ASP A 110 27.54 -9.41 44.63
N VAL A 111 28.37 -9.75 43.64
CA VAL A 111 28.60 -8.94 42.43
C VAL A 111 27.95 -9.59 41.21
N PHE A 112 26.64 -9.41 41.09
CA PHE A 112 25.84 -10.05 40.05
C PHE A 112 24.63 -9.20 39.62
N ILE A 113 24.07 -9.54 38.47
CA ILE A 113 22.71 -9.15 38.05
C ILE A 113 21.83 -10.40 37.93
N THR A 114 20.52 -10.24 38.12
CA THR A 114 19.55 -11.32 37.95
C THR A 114 19.15 -11.51 36.49
N THR A 115 18.57 -12.66 36.16
CA THR A 115 18.02 -12.92 34.82
C THR A 115 17.01 -11.86 34.40
N ASP A 116 16.11 -11.45 35.30
CA ASP A 116 15.08 -10.44 35.00
C ASP A 116 15.69 -9.06 34.72
N GLU A 117 16.73 -8.67 35.47
CA GLU A 117 17.49 -7.44 35.22
C GLU A 117 18.19 -7.48 33.86
N LEU A 118 18.86 -8.60 33.56
CA LEU A 118 19.54 -8.79 32.28
C LEU A 118 18.56 -8.73 31.09
N LEU A 119 17.42 -9.41 31.18
CA LEU A 119 16.38 -9.40 30.15
C LEU A 119 15.78 -8.00 29.92
N ALA A 120 15.63 -7.21 30.99
CA ALA A 120 15.17 -5.83 30.89
C ALA A 120 16.21 -4.92 30.21
N ILE A 121 17.50 -5.13 30.51
CA ILE A 121 18.60 -4.39 29.87
C ILE A 121 18.69 -4.77 28.39
N MET A 122 18.62 -6.05 28.06
CA MET A 122 18.66 -6.53 26.68
C MET A 122 17.50 -5.97 25.85
N TRP A 123 16.29 -5.94 26.41
CA TRP A 123 15.14 -5.33 25.74
C TRP A 123 15.37 -3.84 25.44
N LYS A 124 15.85 -3.09 26.44
CA LYS A 124 16.11 -1.65 26.28
C LYS A 124 17.18 -1.36 25.22
N ASN A 125 18.16 -2.25 25.08
CA ASN A 125 19.26 -2.10 24.11
C ASN A 125 18.96 -2.71 22.74
N GLY A 126 17.73 -3.20 22.51
CA GLY A 126 17.30 -3.65 21.18
C GLY A 126 17.76 -5.05 20.79
N TYR A 127 18.12 -5.90 21.76
CA TYR A 127 18.31 -7.34 21.48
C TYR A 127 17.00 -7.97 21.01
N SER A 128 17.12 -8.93 20.10
CA SER A 128 15.97 -9.58 19.49
C SER A 128 15.17 -10.40 20.51
N ASP A 129 13.88 -10.60 20.23
CA ASP A 129 13.04 -11.46 21.08
C ASP A 129 13.53 -12.91 21.08
N ALA A 130 14.19 -13.37 20.01
CA ALA A 130 14.76 -14.72 19.94
C ALA A 130 15.90 -14.91 20.95
N GLU A 131 16.84 -13.95 21.02
CA GLU A 131 17.96 -13.98 21.97
C GLU A 131 17.48 -13.89 23.43
N ARG A 132 16.51 -13.00 23.69
CA ARG A 132 15.91 -12.84 25.01
C ARG A 132 15.16 -14.10 25.45
N ASN A 133 14.39 -14.71 24.55
CA ASN A 133 13.71 -15.98 24.83
C ASN A 133 14.72 -17.11 25.08
N ALA A 134 15.83 -17.15 24.35
CA ALA A 134 16.88 -18.15 24.58
C ALA A 134 17.44 -18.07 26.00
N ILE A 135 17.69 -16.86 26.53
CA ILE A 135 18.14 -16.68 27.93
C ILE A 135 17.04 -17.08 28.90
N GLN A 136 15.80 -16.63 28.66
CA GLN A 136 14.66 -16.93 29.55
C GLN A 136 14.38 -18.43 29.67
N PHE A 137 14.56 -19.21 28.59
CA PHE A 137 14.38 -20.67 28.62
C PHE A 137 15.60 -21.42 29.15
N THR A 138 16.80 -20.87 29.00
CA THR A 138 18.03 -21.53 29.43
C THR A 138 18.31 -21.34 30.91
N PHE A 139 18.03 -20.14 31.44
CA PHE A 139 18.38 -19.77 32.81
C PHE A 139 17.11 -19.58 33.66
N PRO A 140 17.08 -20.12 34.90
CA PRO A 140 16.06 -19.79 35.88
C PRO A 140 15.97 -18.29 36.17
N SER A 141 14.83 -17.83 36.67
CA SER A 141 14.63 -16.41 37.02
C SER A 141 15.52 -15.95 38.18
N ASP A 142 15.89 -16.86 39.08
CA ASP A 142 16.78 -16.63 40.22
C ASP A 142 18.27 -16.83 39.89
N TYR A 143 18.61 -17.13 38.63
CA TYR A 143 19.99 -17.23 38.20
C TYR A 143 20.71 -15.87 38.32
N LYS A 144 21.92 -15.91 38.86
CA LYS A 144 22.75 -14.73 39.12
C LYS A 144 23.93 -14.69 38.16
N PHE A 145 23.87 -13.80 37.17
CA PHE A 145 24.97 -13.57 36.24
C PHE A 145 26.04 -12.70 36.89
N HIS A 146 27.24 -13.24 37.07
CA HIS A 146 28.36 -12.50 37.64
C HIS A 146 29.14 -11.77 36.55
N TYR A 147 29.88 -10.74 36.93
CA TYR A 147 30.59 -9.89 35.98
C TYR A 147 31.53 -10.65 35.00
N PRO A 148 32.24 -11.74 35.36
CA PRO A 148 33.06 -12.48 34.38
C PRO A 148 32.21 -13.19 33.32
N GLU A 149 31.01 -13.65 33.69
CA GLU A 149 30.06 -14.29 32.77
C GLU A 149 29.51 -13.26 31.80
N LEU A 150 29.13 -12.07 32.29
CA LEU A 150 28.67 -10.97 31.44
C LEU A 150 29.79 -10.48 30.51
N SER A 151 31.02 -10.41 31.02
CA SER A 151 32.19 -9.97 30.27
C SER A 151 32.44 -10.86 29.05
N VAL A 152 32.48 -12.19 29.24
CA VAL A 152 32.72 -13.11 28.11
C VAL A 152 31.52 -13.21 27.18
N MET A 153 30.29 -13.15 27.72
CA MET A 153 29.06 -13.25 26.95
C MET A 153 28.89 -12.07 25.99
N PHE A 154 29.18 -10.85 26.44
CA PHE A 154 28.99 -9.63 25.65
C PHE A 154 30.29 -9.03 25.08
N ASP A 155 31.43 -9.66 25.31
CA ASP A 155 32.75 -9.16 24.89
C ASP A 155 33.08 -7.78 25.48
N ILE A 156 32.71 -7.56 26.74
CA ILE A 156 32.90 -6.30 27.48
C ILE A 156 34.01 -6.50 28.53
N PRO A 157 34.89 -5.52 28.80
CA PRO A 157 35.89 -5.63 29.85
C PRO A 157 35.31 -5.94 31.23
N GLU A 158 35.96 -6.83 31.99
CA GLU A 158 35.49 -7.26 33.32
C GLU A 158 35.29 -6.09 34.29
N GLU A 159 36.16 -5.08 34.25
CA GLU A 159 36.08 -3.90 35.11
C GLU A 159 34.75 -3.14 34.95
N GLU A 160 34.28 -2.99 33.70
CA GLU A 160 33.03 -2.28 33.42
C GLU A 160 31.82 -3.11 33.83
N THR A 161 31.85 -4.42 33.57
CA THR A 161 30.81 -5.33 34.06
C THR A 161 30.77 -5.40 35.59
N TYR A 162 31.92 -5.33 36.26
CA TYR A 162 32.03 -5.28 37.72
C TYR A 162 31.39 -4.00 38.27
N LYS A 163 31.76 -2.83 37.74
CA LYS A 163 31.18 -1.54 38.11
C LYS A 163 29.67 -1.53 37.90
N PHE A 164 29.20 -2.11 36.80
CA PHE A 164 27.78 -2.20 36.48
C PHE A 164 27.01 -3.07 37.49
N CYS A 165 27.53 -4.27 37.80
CA CYS A 165 26.94 -5.14 38.82
C CYS A 165 26.93 -4.46 40.19
N MET A 166 28.05 -3.87 40.62
CA MET A 166 28.16 -3.16 41.90
C MET A 166 27.17 -2.01 42.01
N ARG A 167 27.06 -1.18 40.97
CA ARG A 167 26.09 -0.09 40.92
C ARG A 167 24.66 -0.61 41.07
N THR A 168 24.31 -1.66 40.34
CA THR A 168 22.97 -2.26 40.39
C THR A 168 22.63 -2.76 41.79
N ARG A 169 23.59 -3.40 42.49
CA ARG A 169 23.40 -3.85 43.88
C ARG A 169 23.34 -2.72 44.90
N MET A 170 24.10 -1.64 44.68
CA MET A 170 24.03 -0.44 45.51
C MET A 170 22.69 0.31 45.34
N GLU A 171 22.15 0.40 44.11
CA GLU A 171 20.84 1.01 43.85
C GLU A 171 19.70 0.27 44.57
N ASP A 172 19.83 -1.04 44.77
CA ASP A 172 18.86 -1.87 45.49
C ASP A 172 19.09 -1.90 47.02
N SER A 173 20.10 -1.21 47.55
CA SER A 173 20.52 -1.27 48.96
C SER A 173 20.74 -2.72 49.43
N HIS A 174 21.52 -3.47 48.66
CA HIS A 174 21.82 -4.87 48.96
C HIS A 174 22.66 -5.02 50.22
N ILE A 175 22.27 -5.97 51.07
CA ILE A 175 23.07 -6.41 52.23
C ILE A 175 23.92 -7.57 51.75
N GLY A 176 25.19 -7.29 51.50
CA GLY A 176 26.12 -8.24 50.91
C GLY A 176 27.07 -8.87 51.91
N GLU A 177 27.73 -9.93 51.44
CA GLU A 177 28.69 -10.75 52.15
C GLU A 177 30.10 -10.16 52.04
N LEU A 178 30.67 -9.81 53.19
CA LEU A 178 32.00 -9.27 53.35
C LEU A 178 32.91 -10.30 54.03
N ASP A 179 34.19 -10.33 53.66
CA ASP A 179 35.19 -11.16 54.32
C ASP A 179 35.49 -10.60 55.71
N HIS A 180 35.08 -11.34 56.75
CA HIS A 180 35.26 -10.95 58.15
C HIS A 180 36.72 -10.62 58.47
N SER A 181 37.67 -11.35 57.90
CA SER A 181 39.09 -11.12 58.18
C SER A 181 39.58 -9.75 57.74
N LYS A 182 38.93 -9.19 56.71
CA LYS A 182 39.23 -7.90 56.08
C LYS A 182 38.47 -6.76 56.73
N VAL A 183 37.22 -6.99 57.13
CA VAL A 183 36.33 -5.94 57.63
C VAL A 183 36.19 -5.90 59.16
N LYS A 184 36.80 -6.84 59.88
CA LYS A 184 36.76 -6.85 61.35
C LYS A 184 37.25 -5.54 61.93
N ARG A 185 36.56 -5.09 62.97
CA ARG A 185 36.90 -3.85 63.67
C ARG A 185 38.24 -3.98 64.39
N GLU A 186 39.16 -3.06 64.08
CA GLU A 186 40.42 -2.92 64.78
C GLU A 186 40.32 -1.93 65.97
N GLY A 187 41.19 -2.09 66.96
CA GLY A 187 41.35 -1.10 68.04
C GLY A 187 40.46 -1.27 69.27
N LEU A 188 39.97 -2.49 69.57
CA LEU A 188 39.12 -2.78 70.73
C LEU A 188 39.69 -2.23 72.06
N ILE A 189 41.00 -2.37 72.27
CA ILE A 189 41.67 -1.92 73.52
C ILE A 189 41.63 -0.39 73.62
N ARG A 190 41.94 0.33 72.54
CA ARG A 190 41.86 1.79 72.49
C ARG A 190 40.44 2.25 72.76
N ASP A 191 39.47 1.66 72.06
CA ASP A 191 38.07 2.04 72.16
C ASP A 191 37.53 1.76 73.57
N HIS A 192 37.94 0.65 74.20
CA HIS A 192 37.61 0.34 75.59
C HIS A 192 38.10 1.42 76.55
N TRP A 193 39.38 1.82 76.45
CA TRP A 193 39.94 2.86 77.34
C TRP A 193 39.31 4.23 77.11
N LEU A 194 38.95 4.57 75.87
CA LEU A 194 38.21 5.79 75.56
C LEU A 194 36.81 5.80 76.20
N ILE A 195 36.06 4.69 76.09
CA ILE A 195 34.75 4.55 76.73
C ILE A 195 34.90 4.60 78.25
N PHE A 196 35.89 3.90 78.82
CA PHE A 196 36.13 3.88 80.25
C PHE A 196 36.47 5.27 80.79
N GLY A 197 37.45 5.96 80.20
CA GLY A 197 37.87 7.29 80.64
C GLY A 197 36.76 8.34 80.51
N THR A 198 36.05 8.34 79.37
CA THR A 198 34.92 9.24 79.13
C THR A 198 33.77 8.94 80.09
N GLY A 199 33.45 7.67 80.29
CA GLY A 199 32.41 7.23 81.22
C GLY A 199 32.71 7.65 82.66
N LEU A 200 33.94 7.43 83.14
CA LEU A 200 34.38 7.86 84.47
C LEU A 200 34.20 9.36 84.68
N PHE A 201 34.57 10.16 83.67
CA PHE A 201 34.38 11.60 83.73
C PHE A 201 32.90 11.99 83.77
N ILE A 202 32.08 11.45 82.86
CA ILE A 202 30.64 11.73 82.78
C ILE A 202 29.92 11.31 84.07
N PHE A 203 30.13 10.09 84.58
CA PHE A 203 29.44 9.64 85.80
C PHE A 203 29.87 10.42 87.03
N LYS A 204 31.10 10.95 87.07
CA LYS A 204 31.59 11.77 88.18
C LYS A 204 31.06 13.21 88.13
N THR A 205 30.89 13.79 86.95
CA THR A 205 30.57 15.22 86.78
C THR A 205 29.13 15.50 86.36
N PHE A 206 28.47 14.56 85.69
CA PHE A 206 27.12 14.77 85.16
C PHE A 206 26.06 14.50 86.25
N PRO A 207 25.19 15.48 86.55
CA PRO A 207 24.29 15.38 87.68
C PRO A 207 22.98 14.66 87.31
N PHE A 208 23.05 13.36 87.03
CA PHE A 208 21.90 12.50 86.70
C PHE A 208 20.78 12.53 87.76
N PHE A 209 21.07 12.95 88.99
CA PHE A 209 20.11 13.01 90.09
C PHE A 209 19.71 14.45 90.50
N ASN A 210 20.09 15.45 89.72
CA ASN A 210 19.67 16.84 89.96
C ASN A 210 18.25 17.08 89.44
N TYR A 211 17.52 17.96 90.11
CA TYR A 211 16.20 18.48 89.72
C TYR A 211 16.13 18.85 88.23
N TYR A 212 17.16 19.52 87.69
CA TYR A 212 17.18 19.88 86.27
C TYR A 212 17.12 18.64 85.37
N PHE A 213 17.87 17.58 85.70
CA PHE A 213 17.83 16.34 84.93
C PHE A 213 16.47 15.65 85.05
N GLY A 214 15.95 15.48 86.27
CA GLY A 214 14.68 14.79 86.48
C GLY A 214 13.48 15.49 85.82
N VAL A 215 13.38 16.81 85.95
CA VAL A 215 12.22 17.56 85.47
C VAL A 215 12.36 18.01 84.01
N LYS A 216 13.51 18.55 83.62
CA LYS A 216 13.68 19.13 82.27
C LYS A 216 14.22 18.12 81.28
N VAL A 217 15.31 17.43 81.60
CA VAL A 217 15.93 16.49 80.63
C VAL A 217 15.07 15.23 80.48
N PHE A 218 14.85 14.51 81.58
CA PHE A 218 14.10 13.25 81.57
C PHE A 218 12.63 13.47 81.26
N GLY A 219 11.96 14.42 81.94
CA GLY A 219 10.56 14.74 81.69
C GLY A 219 10.26 15.13 80.23
N THR A 220 11.03 16.06 79.65
CA THR A 220 10.84 16.44 78.24
C THR A 220 11.21 15.31 77.28
N SER A 221 12.28 14.55 77.54
CA SER A 221 12.67 13.43 76.68
C SER A 221 11.60 12.33 76.65
N MET A 222 11.03 11.97 77.81
CA MET A 222 9.95 10.99 77.91
C MET A 222 8.68 11.46 77.21
N TRP A 223 8.35 12.75 77.33
CA TRP A 223 7.25 13.34 76.57
C TRP A 223 7.50 13.25 75.06
N CYS A 224 8.66 13.69 74.58
CA CYS A 224 9.03 13.63 73.16
C CYS A 224 9.01 12.18 72.64
N TRP A 225 9.55 11.23 73.40
CA TRP A 225 9.56 9.81 73.03
C TRP A 225 8.14 9.23 72.95
N THR A 226 7.29 9.55 73.93
CA THR A 226 5.88 9.10 73.94
C THR A 226 5.09 9.69 72.77
N MET A 227 5.22 11.00 72.54
CA MET A 227 4.59 11.67 71.41
C MET A 227 5.07 11.10 70.07
N TRP A 228 6.37 10.81 69.94
CA TRP A 228 6.90 10.12 68.77
C TRP A 228 6.28 8.73 68.61
N HIS A 229 6.26 7.88 69.63
CA HIS A 229 5.70 6.53 69.51
C HIS A 229 4.22 6.51 69.09
N VAL A 230 3.42 7.45 69.60
CA VAL A 230 1.99 7.53 69.28
C VAL A 230 1.76 8.16 67.90
N LEU A 231 2.51 9.21 67.55
CA LEU A 231 2.23 10.04 66.37
C LEU A 231 3.18 9.81 65.18
N ASN A 232 4.24 9.01 65.29
CA ASN A 232 5.27 8.85 64.25
C ASN A 232 4.66 8.50 62.88
N ARG A 233 3.71 7.56 62.81
CA ARG A 233 3.05 7.21 61.53
C ARG A 233 2.28 8.38 60.92
N PHE A 234 1.60 9.16 61.76
CA PHE A 234 0.87 10.35 61.32
C PHE A 234 1.82 11.45 60.85
N ILE A 235 2.89 11.71 61.61
CA ILE A 235 3.93 12.71 61.28
C ILE A 235 4.61 12.33 59.96
N ALA A 236 5.04 11.07 59.81
CA ALA A 236 5.68 10.57 58.59
C ALA A 236 4.77 10.71 57.37
N LYS A 237 3.48 10.33 57.48
CA LYS A 237 2.51 10.47 56.41
C LYS A 237 2.26 11.94 56.05
N THR A 238 2.11 12.82 57.03
CA THR A 238 1.80 14.24 56.78
C THR A 238 2.98 14.98 56.17
N THR A 239 4.20 14.75 56.67
CA THR A 239 5.42 15.42 56.18
C THR A 239 5.83 14.95 54.80
N ARG A 240 5.67 13.66 54.47
CA ARG A 240 6.07 13.09 53.17
C ARG A 240 4.96 13.05 52.12
N ARG A 241 3.71 13.35 52.49
CA ARG A 241 2.57 13.35 51.55
C ARG A 241 2.82 14.26 50.35
N ASN A 242 3.30 15.48 50.56
CA ASN A 242 3.48 16.43 49.46
C ASN A 242 4.59 15.98 48.49
N GLU A 243 5.69 15.45 49.02
CA GLU A 243 6.77 14.86 48.21
C GLU A 243 6.26 13.67 47.39
N TYR A 244 5.53 12.74 48.03
CA TYR A 244 4.94 11.59 47.35
C TYR A 244 3.93 12.00 46.26
N MET A 245 3.04 12.94 46.54
CA MET A 245 2.04 13.40 45.58
C MET A 245 2.68 14.16 44.41
N ALA A 246 3.75 14.94 44.67
CA ALA A 246 4.51 15.61 43.62
C ALA A 246 5.19 14.59 42.69
N ALA A 247 5.86 13.58 43.26
CA ALA A 247 6.49 12.51 42.49
C ALA A 247 5.46 11.74 41.64
N GLN A 248 4.29 11.42 42.20
CA GLN A 248 3.20 10.78 41.44
C GLN A 248 2.68 11.66 40.31
N LYS A 249 2.46 12.96 40.55
CA LYS A 249 1.97 13.89 39.55
C LYS A 249 2.97 14.05 38.40
N THR A 250 4.26 14.21 38.71
CA THR A 250 5.32 14.29 37.70
C THR A 250 5.41 13.00 36.89
N ALA A 251 5.35 11.83 37.54
CA ALA A 251 5.35 10.56 36.81
C ALA A 251 4.16 10.45 35.86
N GLN A 252 2.97 10.89 36.27
CA GLN A 252 1.80 10.93 35.41
C GLN A 252 1.96 11.89 34.23
N GLU A 253 2.44 13.11 34.47
CA GLU A 253 2.66 14.11 33.42
C GLU A 253 3.69 13.65 32.37
N VAL A 254 4.75 12.95 32.81
CA VAL A 254 5.73 12.37 31.88
C VAL A 254 5.10 11.26 31.05
N MET A 255 4.37 10.32 31.67
CA MET A 255 3.69 9.25 30.92
C MET A 255 2.67 9.82 29.92
N ASP A 256 1.84 10.78 30.33
CA ASP A 256 0.86 11.42 29.46
C ASP A 256 1.54 12.22 28.32
N GLY A 257 2.71 12.80 28.58
CA GLY A 257 3.51 13.51 27.58
C GLY A 257 4.14 12.56 26.57
N GLU A 258 4.76 11.48 27.03
CA GLU A 258 5.36 10.43 26.19
C GLU A 258 4.31 9.77 25.29
N ASP A 259 3.13 9.44 25.83
CA ASP A 259 2.03 8.86 25.06
C ASP A 259 1.56 9.78 23.92
N LYS A 260 1.43 11.09 24.19
CA LYS A 260 1.06 12.09 23.16
C LYS A 260 2.13 12.24 22.07
N ILE A 261 3.40 12.18 22.45
CA ILE A 261 4.51 12.21 21.49
C ILE A 261 4.45 10.98 20.60
N VAL A 262 4.30 9.78 21.19
CA VAL A 262 4.19 8.53 20.43
C VAL A 262 2.98 8.54 19.50
N GLU A 263 1.82 9.04 19.95
CA GLU A 263 0.64 9.17 19.10
C GLU A 263 0.90 10.11 17.91
N SER A 264 1.55 11.25 18.16
CA SER A 264 1.90 12.21 17.11
C SER A 264 2.89 11.62 16.10
N MET A 265 3.93 10.91 16.58
CA MET A 265 4.87 10.21 15.72
C MET A 265 4.19 9.15 14.86
N ARG A 266 3.23 8.39 15.41
CA ARG A 266 2.45 7.41 14.65
C ARG A 266 1.61 8.05 13.55
N ARG A 267 1.07 9.26 13.76
CA ARG A 267 0.33 9.99 12.72
C ARG A 267 1.24 10.35 11.54
N PHE A 268 2.44 10.84 11.81
CA PHE A 268 3.41 11.24 10.76
C PHE A 268 4.20 10.07 10.16
N ALA A 269 4.10 8.87 10.72
CA ALA A 269 4.83 7.70 10.22
C ALA A 269 4.51 7.36 8.76
N ASN A 270 3.34 7.76 8.25
CA ASN A 270 2.93 7.50 6.86
C ASN A 270 3.37 8.57 5.87
N ASP A 271 3.92 9.70 6.31
CA ASP A 271 4.29 10.81 5.41
C ASP A 271 5.40 10.40 4.43
N ALA A 272 6.25 9.44 4.82
CA ALA A 272 7.26 8.85 3.96
C ALA A 272 6.68 8.18 2.69
N LYS A 273 5.42 7.72 2.73
CA LYS A 273 4.75 7.09 1.57
C LYS A 273 4.45 8.08 0.44
N CYS A 274 4.39 9.37 0.72
CA CYS A 274 4.17 10.39 -0.32
C CYS A 274 5.27 10.34 -1.39
N VAL A 275 6.53 10.16 -0.97
CA VAL A 275 7.66 10.04 -1.88
C VAL A 275 7.60 8.75 -2.71
N GLU A 276 7.12 7.66 -2.12
CA GLU A 276 6.92 6.39 -2.82
C GLU A 276 5.90 6.55 -3.94
N TYR A 277 4.73 7.14 -3.65
CA TYR A 277 3.69 7.39 -4.66
C TYR A 277 4.13 8.35 -5.77
N LEU A 278 4.95 9.35 -5.44
CA LEU A 278 5.48 10.28 -6.44
C LEU A 278 6.48 9.59 -7.38
N LYS A 279 7.26 8.64 -6.87
CA LYS A 279 8.20 7.86 -7.70
C LYS A 279 7.45 6.94 -8.65
N THR A 280 6.40 6.24 -8.18
CA THR A 280 5.64 5.32 -9.03
C THR A 280 4.81 6.04 -10.09
N PHE A 281 4.47 7.32 -9.90
CA PHE A 281 3.65 8.08 -10.85
C PHE A 281 4.23 8.10 -12.27
N LYS A 282 5.55 8.22 -12.42
CA LYS A 282 6.20 8.26 -13.73
C LYS A 282 6.03 6.92 -14.45
N ASP A 283 6.41 5.84 -13.79
CA ASP A 283 6.40 4.49 -14.37
C ASP A 283 4.97 4.06 -14.72
N ASP A 284 4.00 4.29 -13.82
CA ASP A 284 2.58 4.04 -14.06
C ASP A 284 2.03 4.83 -15.26
N SER A 285 2.46 6.09 -15.41
CA SER A 285 1.99 6.95 -16.49
C SER A 285 2.54 6.51 -17.84
N GLU A 286 3.82 6.13 -17.91
CA GLU A 286 4.45 5.61 -19.13
C GLU A 286 3.80 4.29 -19.59
N GLU A 287 3.54 3.37 -18.65
CA GLU A 287 2.86 2.12 -18.94
C GLU A 287 1.42 2.35 -19.45
N LYS A 288 0.65 3.20 -18.75
CA LYS A 288 -0.73 3.52 -19.15
C LYS A 288 -0.82 4.19 -20.51
N ILE A 289 0.12 5.08 -20.86
CA ILE A 289 0.15 5.71 -22.19
C ILE A 289 0.42 4.65 -23.27
N SER A 290 1.32 3.69 -23.02
CA SER A 290 1.60 2.60 -23.95
C SER A 290 0.36 1.71 -24.17
N ALA A 291 -0.31 1.33 -23.09
CA ALA A 291 -1.56 0.57 -23.14
C ALA A 291 -2.68 1.36 -23.87
N TYR A 292 -2.81 2.65 -23.59
CA TYR A 292 -3.80 3.52 -24.22
C TYR A 292 -3.60 3.63 -25.73
N ARG A 293 -2.35 3.77 -26.21
CA ARG A 293 -2.03 3.77 -27.65
C ARG A 293 -2.46 2.47 -28.34
N LYS A 294 -2.23 1.32 -27.71
CA LYS A 294 -2.68 0.02 -28.24
C LYS A 294 -4.20 -0.05 -28.31
N ALA A 295 -4.89 0.39 -27.25
CA ALA A 295 -6.35 0.41 -27.21
C ALA A 295 -6.95 1.33 -28.29
N LEU A 296 -6.35 2.49 -28.55
CA LEU A 296 -6.79 3.37 -29.63
C LEU A 296 -6.68 2.71 -31.01
N VAL A 297 -5.59 1.99 -31.30
CA VAL A 297 -5.44 1.27 -32.58
C VAL A 297 -6.48 0.17 -32.72
N VAL A 298 -6.77 -0.57 -31.65
CA VAL A 298 -7.83 -1.60 -31.65
C VAL A 298 -9.19 -0.97 -31.93
N LYS A 299 -9.51 0.15 -31.26
CA LYS A 299 -10.75 0.88 -31.51
C LYS A 299 -10.87 1.34 -32.96
N MET A 300 -9.80 1.89 -33.55
CA MET A 300 -9.81 2.28 -34.97
C MET A 300 -10.07 1.10 -35.91
N LYS A 301 -9.56 -0.09 -35.58
CA LYS A 301 -9.84 -1.33 -36.32
C LYS A 301 -11.29 -1.77 -36.18
N GLU A 302 -11.84 -1.67 -34.97
CA GLU A 302 -13.25 -1.99 -34.69
C GLU A 302 -14.18 -1.04 -35.44
N ASP A 303 -13.93 0.27 -35.37
CA ASP A 303 -14.71 1.30 -36.09
C ASP A 303 -14.69 1.05 -37.62
N LEU A 304 -13.55 0.63 -38.17
CA LEU A 304 -13.42 0.26 -39.57
C LEU A 304 -14.19 -1.01 -39.93
N THR A 305 -14.13 -2.01 -39.07
CA THR A 305 -14.86 -3.28 -39.27
C THR A 305 -16.37 -3.04 -39.18
N GLU A 306 -16.82 -2.23 -38.21
CA GLU A 306 -18.23 -1.89 -38.04
C GLU A 306 -18.76 -1.10 -39.23
N ARG A 307 -18.03 -0.09 -39.71
CA ARG A 307 -18.47 0.71 -40.87
C ARG A 307 -18.51 -0.14 -42.14
N ALA A 308 -17.49 -0.97 -42.39
CA ALA A 308 -17.50 -1.89 -43.54
C ALA A 308 -18.66 -2.90 -43.45
N SER A 309 -18.93 -3.47 -42.28
CA SER A 309 -20.04 -4.39 -42.07
C SER A 309 -21.40 -3.72 -42.31
N LYS A 310 -21.61 -2.50 -41.79
CA LYS A 310 -22.84 -1.72 -42.03
C LYS A 310 -23.02 -1.43 -43.51
N GLN A 311 -21.94 -1.10 -44.22
CA GLN A 311 -21.99 -0.81 -45.64
C GLN A 311 -22.36 -2.05 -46.47
N LEU A 312 -21.72 -3.19 -46.21
CA LEU A 312 -22.05 -4.45 -46.87
C LEU A 312 -23.49 -4.89 -46.59
N GLN A 313 -23.97 -4.68 -45.37
CA GLN A 313 -25.35 -4.97 -45.00
C GLN A 313 -26.35 -4.06 -45.72
N ALA A 314 -26.02 -2.77 -45.90
CA ALA A 314 -26.84 -1.83 -46.66
C ALA A 314 -26.91 -2.20 -48.15
N ILE A 315 -25.78 -2.58 -48.75
CA ILE A 315 -25.70 -3.08 -50.13
C ILE A 315 -26.56 -4.35 -50.29
N ALA A 316 -26.37 -5.35 -49.44
CA ALA A 316 -27.14 -6.59 -49.49
C ALA A 316 -28.65 -6.35 -49.31
N SER A 317 -29.03 -5.40 -48.45
CA SER A 317 -30.43 -5.04 -48.23
C SER A 317 -31.03 -4.31 -49.44
N PHE A 318 -30.25 -3.45 -50.10
CA PHE A 318 -30.67 -2.79 -51.33
C PHE A 318 -30.82 -3.79 -52.47
N GLU A 319 -29.86 -4.71 -52.65
CA GLU A 319 -29.93 -5.78 -53.66
C GLU A 319 -31.15 -6.69 -53.45
N ALA A 320 -31.41 -7.10 -52.21
CA ALA A 320 -32.61 -7.89 -51.88
C ALA A 320 -33.91 -7.10 -52.16
N GLY A 321 -33.94 -5.81 -51.82
CA GLY A 321 -35.05 -4.91 -52.13
C GLY A 321 -35.27 -4.75 -53.63
N MET A 322 -34.19 -4.60 -54.41
CA MET A 322 -34.22 -4.52 -55.86
C MET A 322 -34.73 -5.84 -56.47
N GLY A 323 -34.23 -6.98 -56.01
CA GLY A 323 -34.68 -8.30 -56.47
C GLY A 323 -36.18 -8.53 -56.22
N SER A 324 -36.68 -8.17 -55.03
CA SER A 324 -38.10 -8.24 -54.69
C SER A 324 -38.96 -7.29 -55.54
N ALA A 325 -38.53 -6.03 -55.67
CA ALA A 325 -39.22 -5.02 -56.49
C ALA A 325 -39.26 -5.42 -57.98
N MET A 326 -38.20 -6.03 -58.49
CA MET A 326 -38.17 -6.58 -59.84
C MET A 326 -39.16 -7.73 -60.02
N GLN A 327 -39.23 -8.67 -59.07
CA GLN A 327 -40.20 -9.77 -59.12
C GLN A 327 -41.65 -9.25 -59.12
N ASP A 328 -41.97 -8.31 -58.23
CA ASP A 328 -43.30 -7.67 -58.17
C ASP A 328 -43.63 -6.94 -59.47
N LEU A 329 -42.67 -6.18 -60.02
CA LEU A 329 -42.85 -5.46 -61.28
C LEU A 329 -43.12 -6.42 -62.44
N VAL A 330 -42.36 -7.51 -62.56
CA VAL A 330 -42.57 -8.51 -63.62
C VAL A 330 -43.98 -9.09 -63.54
N VAL A 331 -44.44 -9.46 -62.33
CA VAL A 331 -45.79 -10.02 -62.12
C VAL A 331 -46.86 -8.98 -62.44
N ARG A 332 -46.70 -7.73 -62.00
CA ARG A 332 -47.65 -6.64 -62.24
C ARG A 332 -47.76 -6.27 -63.72
N GLU A 333 -46.63 -6.18 -64.43
CA GLU A 333 -46.61 -5.88 -65.85
C GLU A 333 -47.11 -7.06 -66.68
N ALA A 334 -46.81 -8.31 -66.30
CA ALA A 334 -47.41 -9.49 -66.92
C ALA A 334 -48.94 -9.52 -66.75
N ALA A 335 -49.43 -9.16 -65.55
CA ALA A 335 -50.86 -9.02 -65.28
C ALA A 335 -51.52 -7.89 -66.08
N SER A 336 -50.86 -6.73 -66.21
CA SER A 336 -51.35 -5.60 -67.01
C SER A 336 -51.40 -5.96 -68.48
N SER A 337 -50.35 -6.57 -69.02
CA SER A 337 -50.31 -7.07 -70.40
C SER A 337 -51.42 -8.09 -70.66
N PHE A 338 -51.72 -8.98 -69.70
CA PHE A 338 -52.84 -9.92 -69.84
C PHE A 338 -54.19 -9.18 -69.85
N LYS A 339 -54.41 -8.24 -68.93
CA LYS A 339 -55.64 -7.41 -68.88
C LYS A 339 -55.86 -6.60 -70.16
N GLU A 340 -54.79 -6.16 -70.80
CA GLU A 340 -54.86 -5.42 -72.08
C GLU A 340 -55.17 -6.35 -73.26
N LYS A 341 -54.58 -7.56 -73.31
CA LYS A 341 -54.73 -8.49 -74.44
C LYS A 341 -56.01 -9.32 -74.39
N PHE A 342 -56.42 -9.78 -73.20
CA PHE A 342 -57.54 -10.70 -73.02
C PHE A 342 -58.88 -10.21 -73.60
N PRO A 343 -59.29 -8.93 -73.48
CA PRO A 343 -60.54 -8.44 -74.06
C PRO A 343 -60.56 -8.46 -75.60
N THR A 344 -59.37 -8.37 -76.23
CA THR A 344 -59.22 -8.24 -77.68
C THR A 344 -58.87 -9.54 -78.39
N ASP A 345 -58.41 -10.56 -77.66
CA ASP A 345 -58.02 -11.85 -78.21
C ASP A 345 -59.11 -12.92 -78.00
N LYS A 346 -59.91 -13.16 -79.05
CA LYS A 346 -60.95 -14.19 -79.05
C LYS A 346 -60.39 -15.60 -78.77
N GLY A 347 -59.17 -15.89 -79.23
CA GLY A 347 -58.53 -17.19 -79.01
C GLY A 347 -58.17 -17.44 -77.55
N MET A 348 -57.84 -16.39 -76.78
CA MET A 348 -57.67 -16.52 -75.32
C MET A 348 -59.00 -16.71 -74.59
N GLN A 349 -60.07 -16.06 -75.05
CA GLN A 349 -61.41 -16.17 -74.45
C GLN A 349 -61.99 -17.58 -74.66
N ASP A 350 -61.84 -18.13 -75.85
CA ASP A 350 -62.29 -19.50 -76.17
C ASP A 350 -61.51 -20.54 -75.37
N LYS A 351 -60.19 -20.35 -75.21
CA LYS A 351 -59.36 -21.21 -74.35
C LYS A 351 -59.74 -21.11 -72.87
N ALA A 352 -60.08 -19.92 -72.37
CA ALA A 352 -60.55 -19.73 -71.00
C ALA A 352 -61.86 -20.51 -70.76
N PHE A 353 -62.78 -20.44 -71.72
CA PHE A 353 -64.03 -21.19 -71.66
C PHE A 353 -63.80 -22.70 -71.71
N ALA A 354 -62.94 -23.18 -72.61
CA ALA A 354 -62.60 -24.60 -72.72
C ALA A 354 -61.92 -25.14 -71.46
N ALA A 355 -60.99 -24.37 -70.88
CA ALA A 355 -60.33 -24.70 -69.62
C ALA A 355 -61.33 -24.75 -68.44
N ALA A 356 -62.28 -23.81 -68.37
CA ALA A 356 -63.34 -23.81 -67.36
C ALA A 356 -64.27 -25.03 -67.49
N VAL A 357 -64.69 -25.39 -68.71
CA VAL A 357 -65.49 -26.60 -68.97
C VAL A 357 -64.74 -27.86 -68.55
N LYS A 358 -63.43 -27.94 -68.86
CA LYS A 358 -62.56 -29.06 -68.47
C LYS A 358 -62.42 -29.16 -66.94
N ALA A 359 -62.20 -28.03 -66.25
CA ALA A 359 -62.12 -27.99 -64.79
C ALA A 359 -63.44 -28.42 -64.12
N LEU A 360 -64.59 -27.98 -64.65
CA LEU A 360 -65.91 -28.38 -64.13
C LEU A 360 -66.20 -29.88 -64.32
N SER A 361 -65.55 -30.54 -65.27
CA SER A 361 -65.64 -31.99 -65.47
C SER A 361 -64.75 -32.82 -64.51
N GLY A 362 -64.02 -32.15 -63.60
CA GLY A 362 -63.15 -32.79 -62.61
C GLY A 362 -61.77 -33.21 -63.13
N ALA A 363 -61.43 -32.88 -64.39
CA ALA A 363 -60.12 -33.13 -64.98
C ALA A 363 -59.13 -32.02 -64.60
N THR A 364 -57.87 -32.39 -64.34
CA THR A 364 -56.79 -31.43 -64.07
C THR A 364 -56.49 -30.61 -65.31
N VAL A 365 -56.52 -29.28 -65.17
CA VAL A 365 -56.13 -28.33 -66.23
C VAL A 365 -54.62 -28.09 -66.11
N GLU A 366 -53.88 -28.36 -67.18
CA GLU A 366 -52.44 -28.08 -67.21
C GLU A 366 -52.19 -26.57 -67.43
N ALA A 367 -51.04 -26.06 -66.99
CA ALA A 367 -50.72 -24.65 -67.09
C ALA A 367 -50.66 -24.10 -68.54
N ALA A 368 -50.47 -24.97 -69.52
CA ALA A 368 -50.52 -24.60 -70.95
C ALA A 368 -51.95 -24.47 -71.49
N GLU A 369 -52.95 -25.02 -70.79
CA GLU A 369 -54.36 -25.05 -71.21
C GLU A 369 -55.17 -23.89 -70.64
N ASP A 370 -54.77 -23.38 -69.46
CA ASP A 370 -55.28 -22.13 -68.91
C ASP A 370 -54.58 -20.92 -69.58
N PRO A 371 -55.32 -20.03 -70.28
CA PRO A 371 -54.71 -18.87 -70.94
C PRO A 371 -54.04 -17.89 -69.97
N VAL A 372 -54.41 -17.85 -68.70
CA VAL A 372 -53.72 -17.02 -67.69
C VAL A 372 -52.35 -17.61 -67.39
N ALA A 373 -52.29 -18.87 -66.97
CA ALA A 373 -51.03 -19.56 -66.69
C ALA A 373 -50.11 -19.61 -67.91
N ALA A 374 -50.65 -19.88 -69.10
CA ALA A 374 -49.90 -19.90 -70.36
C ALA A 374 -49.31 -18.51 -70.70
N HIS A 375 -50.05 -17.42 -70.50
CA HIS A 375 -49.55 -16.06 -70.72
C HIS A 375 -48.44 -15.69 -69.74
N PHE A 376 -48.58 -16.04 -68.46
CA PHE A 376 -47.53 -15.81 -67.45
C PHE A 376 -46.28 -16.64 -67.72
N MET A 377 -46.41 -17.92 -68.08
CA MET A 377 -45.25 -18.75 -68.44
C MET A 377 -44.54 -18.26 -69.71
N ALA A 378 -45.29 -17.81 -70.72
CA ALA A 378 -44.71 -17.20 -71.92
C ALA A 378 -44.03 -15.86 -71.61
N ALA A 379 -44.61 -15.04 -70.72
CA ALA A 379 -44.03 -13.80 -70.24
C ALA A 379 -42.70 -14.04 -69.48
N PHE A 380 -42.67 -15.00 -68.55
CA PHE A 380 -41.45 -15.37 -67.83
C PHE A 380 -40.41 -16.00 -68.76
N GLY A 381 -40.83 -16.88 -69.68
CA GLY A 381 -39.96 -17.47 -70.69
C GLY A 381 -39.36 -16.43 -71.64
N SER A 382 -40.09 -15.36 -71.96
CA SER A 382 -39.59 -14.24 -72.78
C SER A 382 -38.58 -13.34 -72.07
N LEU A 383 -38.51 -13.42 -70.74
CA LEU A 383 -37.51 -12.72 -69.92
C LEU A 383 -36.30 -13.63 -69.60
N GLN A 384 -36.47 -14.94 -69.68
CA GLN A 384 -35.45 -15.92 -69.36
C GLN A 384 -34.35 -15.91 -70.43
N GLY A 385 -33.13 -15.52 -70.05
CA GLY A 385 -31.99 -15.42 -70.95
C GLY A 385 -31.85 -14.08 -71.70
N VAL A 386 -32.72 -13.10 -71.41
CA VAL A 386 -32.57 -11.73 -71.90
C VAL A 386 -31.58 -10.97 -71.02
N ASP A 387 -30.58 -10.37 -71.64
CA ASP A 387 -29.72 -9.41 -70.95
C ASP A 387 -30.42 -8.06 -70.83
N LEU A 388 -30.94 -7.77 -69.64
CA LEU A 388 -31.68 -6.55 -69.32
C LEU A 388 -30.78 -5.31 -69.22
N THR A 389 -29.46 -5.47 -69.24
CA THR A 389 -28.50 -4.36 -69.20
C THR A 389 -28.28 -3.73 -70.58
N THR A 390 -28.47 -4.50 -71.66
CA THR A 390 -28.22 -4.08 -73.05
C THR A 390 -29.49 -3.93 -73.88
N SER A 391 -30.65 -4.33 -73.32
CA SER A 391 -31.94 -4.21 -73.98
C SER A 391 -32.46 -2.77 -74.04
N LYS A 392 -33.33 -2.49 -75.02
CA LYS A 392 -33.91 -1.18 -75.25
C LYS A 392 -34.87 -0.84 -74.10
N ALA A 393 -34.50 0.11 -73.26
CA ALA A 393 -35.34 0.55 -72.15
C ALA A 393 -36.46 1.48 -72.63
N ASP A 394 -37.72 1.06 -72.48
CA ASP A 394 -38.89 1.87 -72.80
C ASP A 394 -39.99 1.64 -71.75
N ALA A 395 -40.40 2.71 -71.07
CA ALA A 395 -41.45 2.68 -70.05
C ALA A 395 -42.84 2.27 -70.59
N LYS A 396 -43.04 2.27 -71.92
CA LYS A 396 -44.30 1.88 -72.59
C LYS A 396 -44.13 0.70 -73.55
N GLY A 397 -42.94 0.14 -73.67
CA GLY A 397 -42.61 -0.93 -74.60
C GLY A 397 -43.18 -2.30 -74.22
N SER A 398 -42.60 -3.35 -74.78
CA SER A 398 -42.87 -4.74 -74.41
C SER A 398 -42.47 -5.03 -72.95
N LEU A 399 -42.94 -6.15 -72.38
CA LEU A 399 -42.64 -6.55 -71.00
C LEU A 399 -41.13 -6.52 -70.69
N ALA A 400 -40.30 -7.03 -71.60
CA ALA A 400 -38.84 -7.01 -71.47
C ALA A 400 -38.26 -5.58 -71.46
N GLU A 401 -38.79 -4.67 -72.27
CA GLU A 401 -38.34 -3.27 -72.35
C GLU A 401 -38.75 -2.45 -71.11
N ARG A 402 -39.92 -2.74 -70.53
CA ARG A 402 -40.39 -2.10 -69.27
C ARG A 402 -39.61 -2.58 -68.05
N VAL A 403 -39.35 -3.89 -67.97
CA VAL A 403 -38.55 -4.48 -66.88
C VAL A 403 -37.09 -4.01 -66.99
N ALA A 404 -36.54 -3.92 -68.20
CA ALA A 404 -35.21 -3.35 -68.43
C ALA A 404 -35.12 -1.86 -68.03
N PHE A 405 -36.15 -1.06 -68.34
CA PHE A 405 -36.20 0.35 -67.91
C PHE A 405 -36.16 0.50 -66.38
N ALA A 406 -36.92 -0.31 -65.65
CA ALA A 406 -36.93 -0.28 -64.19
C ALA A 406 -35.62 -0.78 -63.58
N GLN A 407 -35.03 -1.84 -64.12
CA GLN A 407 -33.73 -2.35 -63.68
C GLN A 407 -32.62 -1.33 -63.90
N GLN A 408 -32.53 -0.73 -65.09
CA GLN A 408 -31.51 0.29 -65.38
C GLN A 408 -31.68 1.56 -64.51
N SER A 409 -32.92 1.93 -64.17
CA SER A 409 -33.19 3.03 -63.24
C SER A 409 -32.71 2.70 -61.81
N LYS A 410 -33.00 1.49 -61.31
CA LYS A 410 -32.58 1.04 -59.99
C LYS A 410 -31.08 0.80 -59.87
N GLU A 411 -30.45 0.32 -60.94
CA GLU A 411 -29.00 0.19 -61.05
C GLU A 411 -28.31 1.56 -61.00
N LYS A 412 -28.88 2.59 -61.64
CA LYS A 412 -28.37 3.97 -61.51
C LYS A 412 -28.51 4.50 -60.09
N GLU A 413 -29.66 4.28 -59.44
CA GLU A 413 -29.87 4.65 -58.04
C GLU A 413 -28.87 3.95 -57.10
N PHE A 414 -28.56 2.67 -57.37
CA PHE A 414 -27.53 1.92 -56.66
C PHE A 414 -26.14 2.56 -56.83
N GLN A 415 -25.74 2.84 -58.08
CA GLN A 415 -24.44 3.44 -58.40
C GLN A 415 -24.29 4.84 -57.78
N GLU A 416 -25.34 5.67 -57.77
CA GLU A 416 -25.30 7.01 -57.17
C GLU A 416 -25.20 6.98 -55.63
N THR A 417 -25.75 5.93 -55.00
CA THR A 417 -25.81 5.77 -53.55
C THR A 417 -24.54 5.14 -52.98
N PHE A 418 -24.01 4.10 -53.64
CA PHE A 418 -22.95 3.25 -53.11
C PHE A 418 -21.61 3.38 -53.85
N MET A 419 -21.58 4.02 -55.02
CA MET A 419 -20.36 4.22 -55.80
C MET A 419 -20.05 5.72 -55.99
N VAL A 420 -18.82 6.00 -56.40
CA VAL A 420 -18.42 7.36 -56.75
C VAL A 420 -18.88 7.67 -58.16
N THR A 421 -19.61 8.78 -58.32
CA THR A 421 -20.11 9.19 -59.63
C THR A 421 -19.00 9.84 -60.46
N ALA A 422 -19.12 9.76 -61.80
CA ALA A 422 -18.17 10.41 -62.70
C ALA A 422 -18.07 11.93 -62.47
N LYS A 423 -19.18 12.57 -62.09
CA LYS A 423 -19.23 14.01 -61.75
C LYS A 423 -18.41 14.34 -60.51
N GLU A 424 -18.55 13.55 -59.44
CA GLU A 424 -17.76 13.73 -58.22
C GLU A 424 -16.26 13.50 -58.49
N ALA A 425 -15.93 12.49 -59.30
CA ALA A 425 -14.53 12.23 -59.70
C ALA A 425 -13.93 13.38 -60.54
N GLU A 426 -14.69 13.94 -61.48
CA GLU A 426 -14.27 15.13 -62.25
C GLU A 426 -14.11 16.36 -61.35
N GLU A 427 -15.02 16.55 -60.38
CA GLU A 427 -14.93 17.66 -59.42
C GLU A 427 -13.64 17.55 -58.58
N VAL A 428 -13.32 16.36 -58.06
CA VAL A 428 -12.07 16.09 -57.33
C VAL A 428 -10.85 16.34 -58.23
N ARG A 429 -10.83 15.83 -59.47
CA ARG A 429 -9.73 16.07 -60.42
C ARG A 429 -9.55 17.55 -60.76
N SER A 430 -10.65 18.29 -60.88
CA SER A 430 -10.61 19.73 -61.16
C SER A 430 -9.98 20.52 -60.01
N LEU A 431 -10.32 20.18 -58.76
CA LEU A 431 -9.75 20.80 -57.55
C LEU A 431 -8.29 20.38 -57.36
N ALA A 432 -7.99 19.10 -57.61
CA ALA A 432 -6.63 18.56 -57.60
C ALA A 432 -5.70 19.28 -58.58
N SER A 433 -6.17 19.55 -59.79
CA SER A 433 -5.38 20.25 -60.81
C SER A 433 -4.96 21.66 -60.37
N LYS A 434 -5.81 22.34 -59.58
CA LYS A 434 -5.53 23.67 -59.01
C LYS A 434 -4.51 23.62 -57.85
N ALA A 435 -4.43 22.48 -57.16
CA ALA A 435 -3.47 22.24 -56.09
C ALA A 435 -2.14 21.64 -56.59
N LYS A 436 -2.03 21.28 -57.87
CA LYS A 436 -0.86 20.59 -58.41
C LYS A 436 0.35 21.52 -58.47
N SER A 437 1.45 21.10 -57.86
CA SER A 437 2.71 21.84 -57.80
C SER A 437 3.87 20.93 -58.22
N GLY A 438 4.14 20.86 -59.51
CA GLY A 438 5.13 19.93 -60.08
C GLY A 438 4.63 18.49 -60.09
N GLN A 439 5.40 17.57 -59.48
CA GLN A 439 4.98 16.16 -59.28
C GLN A 439 4.21 15.93 -57.97
N ASP A 440 4.03 16.95 -57.14
CA ASP A 440 3.32 16.84 -55.87
C ASP A 440 2.11 17.78 -55.79
N TYR A 441 1.31 17.65 -54.74
CA TYR A 441 0.16 18.50 -54.46
C TYR A 441 0.47 19.44 -53.29
N ASP A 442 0.19 20.73 -53.48
CA ASP A 442 0.32 21.78 -52.48
C ASP A 442 -1.05 22.41 -52.23
N PHE A 443 -1.70 21.95 -51.16
CA PHE A 443 -3.05 22.38 -50.78
C PHE A 443 -3.08 23.78 -50.16
N SER A 444 -1.94 24.38 -49.83
CA SER A 444 -1.86 25.76 -49.33
C SER A 444 -2.20 26.79 -50.42
N LYS A 445 -2.12 26.40 -51.69
CA LYS A 445 -2.46 27.23 -52.86
C LYS A 445 -3.95 27.28 -53.19
N LEU A 446 -4.75 26.41 -52.57
CA LEU A 446 -6.20 26.43 -52.74
C LEU A 446 -6.83 27.54 -51.89
N PRO A 447 -7.81 28.29 -52.41
CA PRO A 447 -8.62 29.19 -51.59
C PRO A 447 -9.41 28.38 -50.56
N ALA A 448 -9.69 28.99 -49.39
CA ALA A 448 -10.31 28.31 -48.25
C ALA A 448 -11.62 27.58 -48.60
N GLU A 449 -12.45 28.17 -49.46
CA GLU A 449 -13.69 27.57 -49.94
C GLU A 449 -13.46 26.31 -50.78
N ALA A 450 -12.43 26.31 -51.65
CA ALA A 450 -12.09 25.15 -52.48
C ALA A 450 -11.50 24.00 -51.64
N LEU A 451 -10.74 24.34 -50.59
CA LEU A 451 -10.21 23.35 -49.65
C LEU A 451 -11.32 22.73 -48.81
N GLN A 452 -12.26 23.53 -48.29
CA GLN A 452 -13.45 23.02 -47.59
C GLN A 452 -14.30 22.14 -48.51
N ARG A 453 -14.46 22.51 -49.78
CA ARG A 453 -15.18 21.69 -50.75
C ARG A 453 -14.50 20.34 -51.00
N LEU A 454 -13.17 20.32 -51.12
CA LEU A 454 -12.40 19.08 -51.26
C LEU A 454 -12.51 18.19 -50.01
N GLU A 455 -12.49 18.77 -48.81
CA GLU A 455 -12.70 18.05 -47.56
C GLU A 455 -14.14 17.50 -47.44
N ALA A 456 -15.14 18.27 -47.86
CA ALA A 456 -16.53 17.80 -47.90
C ALA A 456 -16.71 16.63 -48.89
N LEU A 457 -16.07 16.70 -50.07
CA LEU A 457 -16.05 15.60 -51.04
C LEU A 457 -15.33 14.37 -50.47
N TYR A 458 -14.21 14.56 -49.79
CA TYR A 458 -13.50 13.49 -49.08
C TYR A 458 -14.40 12.78 -48.07
N SER A 459 -15.07 13.52 -47.18
CA SER A 459 -15.95 12.92 -46.17
C SER A 459 -17.18 12.26 -46.81
N SER A 460 -17.78 12.87 -47.83
CA SER A 460 -18.95 12.33 -48.53
C SER A 460 -18.62 11.03 -49.27
N ILE A 461 -17.55 11.01 -50.06
CA ILE A 461 -17.14 9.84 -50.85
C ILE A 461 -16.74 8.69 -49.92
N ASN A 462 -15.94 8.95 -48.88
CA ASN A 462 -15.55 7.91 -47.94
C ASN A 462 -16.75 7.37 -47.15
N ALA A 463 -17.72 8.22 -46.79
CA ALA A 463 -18.96 7.76 -46.16
C ALA A 463 -19.81 6.90 -47.12
N LYS A 464 -19.92 7.28 -48.40
CA LYS A 464 -20.64 6.50 -49.43
C LYS A 464 -20.01 5.14 -49.70
N VAL A 465 -18.69 5.05 -49.75
CA VAL A 465 -17.97 3.80 -50.04
C VAL A 465 -17.83 2.94 -48.77
N GLY A 466 -17.98 3.53 -47.58
CA GLY A 466 -17.86 2.84 -46.30
C GLY A 466 -16.45 2.81 -45.72
N TYR A 467 -15.54 3.68 -46.18
CA TYR A 467 -14.22 3.81 -45.59
C TYR A 467 -14.30 4.52 -44.22
N ALA A 468 -13.71 3.92 -43.20
CA ALA A 468 -13.53 4.53 -41.89
C ALA A 468 -12.13 5.13 -41.81
N LEU A 469 -12.04 6.43 -42.06
CA LEU A 469 -10.81 7.20 -41.94
C LEU A 469 -10.97 8.18 -40.78
N PRO A 470 -9.93 8.44 -39.99
CA PRO A 470 -10.01 9.42 -38.92
C PRO A 470 -10.28 10.81 -39.51
N ASP A 471 -11.44 11.38 -39.18
CA ASP A 471 -11.92 12.65 -39.72
C ASP A 471 -11.11 13.85 -39.22
N SER A 472 -10.46 13.71 -38.06
CA SER A 472 -9.45 14.64 -37.55
C SER A 472 -8.55 13.95 -36.52
N MET A 473 -7.37 14.51 -36.26
CA MET A 473 -6.67 14.26 -35.00
C MET A 473 -7.60 14.79 -33.89
N GLY A 474 -8.27 13.89 -33.18
CA GLY A 474 -9.19 14.23 -32.10
C GLY A 474 -8.63 14.90 -30.83
N PRO A 475 -7.33 15.26 -30.64
CA PRO A 475 -6.97 15.98 -29.43
C PRO A 475 -7.44 17.43 -29.49
N LYS A 476 -8.16 17.84 -28.45
CA LYS A 476 -8.27 19.25 -28.10
C LYS A 476 -6.89 19.73 -27.62
N PRO A 477 -6.50 20.98 -27.90
CA PRO A 477 -5.29 21.55 -27.32
C PRO A 477 -5.36 21.49 -25.79
N ILE A 478 -4.20 21.32 -25.15
CA ILE A 478 -4.10 21.34 -23.69
C ILE A 478 -4.32 22.77 -23.23
N ALA A 479 -5.23 22.97 -22.27
CA ALA A 479 -5.51 24.28 -21.71
C ALA A 479 -4.33 24.78 -20.87
N ALA A 480 -4.07 26.09 -20.91
CA ALA A 480 -3.09 26.71 -20.04
C ALA A 480 -3.47 26.54 -18.57
N THR A 481 -2.47 26.41 -17.72
CA THR A 481 -2.62 26.22 -16.28
C THR A 481 -2.22 27.49 -15.51
N SER A 482 -2.50 27.52 -14.21
CA SER A 482 -2.04 28.58 -13.31
C SER A 482 -0.52 28.57 -13.09
N ASP A 483 0.17 27.49 -13.43
CA ASP A 483 1.63 27.38 -13.32
C ASP A 483 2.32 27.81 -14.62
N SER A 484 3.03 28.94 -14.52
CA SER A 484 3.81 29.50 -15.64
C SER A 484 4.88 28.55 -16.18
N THR A 485 5.44 27.67 -15.35
CA THR A 485 6.49 26.72 -15.74
C THR A 485 5.92 25.63 -16.63
N ALA A 486 4.76 25.09 -16.26
CA ALA A 486 4.04 24.09 -17.04
C ALA A 486 3.55 24.64 -18.38
N ASN A 487 3.19 25.92 -18.44
CA ASN A 487 2.69 26.55 -19.68
C ASN A 487 3.72 26.52 -20.80
N SER A 488 5.02 26.61 -20.51
CA SER A 488 6.07 26.47 -21.52
C SER A 488 6.10 25.09 -22.20
N TYR A 489 5.72 24.04 -21.47
CA TYR A 489 5.56 22.69 -22.00
C TYR A 489 4.26 22.57 -22.79
N VAL A 490 3.16 23.12 -22.28
CA VAL A 490 1.84 23.16 -22.95
C VAL A 490 1.95 23.82 -24.33
N ASP A 491 2.63 24.97 -24.43
CA ASP A 491 2.80 25.68 -25.69
C ASP A 491 3.56 24.84 -26.73
N LYS A 492 4.61 24.13 -26.32
CA LYS A 492 5.36 23.23 -27.20
C LYS A 492 4.52 22.05 -27.67
N VAL A 493 3.72 21.45 -26.79
CA VAL A 493 2.84 20.32 -27.14
C VAL A 493 1.73 20.78 -28.09
N ASN A 494 1.12 21.93 -27.83
CA ASN A 494 0.06 22.48 -28.70
C ASN A 494 0.62 22.86 -30.09
N ALA A 495 1.82 23.45 -30.17
CA ALA A 495 2.48 23.73 -31.44
C ALA A 495 2.81 22.44 -32.23
N GLN A 496 3.26 21.39 -31.54
CA GLN A 496 3.48 20.07 -32.17
C GLN A 496 2.17 19.43 -32.63
N LEU A 497 1.09 19.58 -31.87
CA LEU A 497 -0.23 19.06 -32.22
C LEU A 497 -0.75 19.74 -33.50
N GLU A 498 -0.65 21.06 -33.60
CA GLU A 498 -1.06 21.81 -34.80
C GLU A 498 -0.25 21.41 -36.02
N ALA A 499 1.09 21.33 -35.90
CA ALA A 499 1.96 20.89 -36.99
C ALA A 499 1.64 19.45 -37.45
N ALA A 500 1.37 18.53 -36.51
CA ALA A 500 0.99 17.16 -36.82
C ALA A 500 -0.40 17.08 -37.47
N ALA A 501 -1.37 17.88 -37.03
CA ALA A 501 -2.70 17.95 -37.62
C ALA A 501 -2.65 18.43 -39.07
N LEU A 502 -1.86 19.47 -39.37
CA LEU A 502 -1.64 19.95 -40.75
C LEU A 502 -1.00 18.87 -41.62
N LYS A 503 0.08 18.24 -41.14
CA LYS A 503 0.77 17.18 -41.87
C LYS A 503 -0.14 15.99 -42.17
N LEU A 504 -0.99 15.59 -41.22
CA LEU A 504 -1.93 14.49 -41.38
C LEU A 504 -3.05 14.84 -42.38
N ARG A 505 -3.59 16.06 -42.33
CA ARG A 505 -4.59 16.54 -43.30
C ARG A 505 -4.02 16.51 -44.72
N ASP A 506 -2.82 17.06 -44.92
CA ASP A 506 -2.21 17.15 -46.25
C ASP A 506 -1.88 15.75 -46.80
N ALA A 507 -1.37 14.84 -45.96
CA ALA A 507 -1.11 13.46 -46.35
C ALA A 507 -2.41 12.72 -46.76
N ARG A 508 -3.50 12.93 -46.01
CA ARG A 508 -4.82 12.34 -46.29
C ARG A 508 -5.40 12.85 -47.60
N LEU A 509 -5.39 14.17 -47.82
CA LEU A 509 -5.88 14.79 -49.05
C LEU A 509 -5.02 14.40 -50.26
N LYS A 510 -3.69 14.29 -50.08
CA LYS A 510 -2.78 13.80 -51.13
C LYS A 510 -3.12 12.37 -51.54
N ALA A 511 -3.28 11.45 -50.59
CA ALA A 511 -3.64 10.07 -50.88
C ALA A 511 -5.02 9.97 -51.57
N PHE A 512 -5.98 10.78 -51.12
CA PHE A 512 -7.32 10.85 -51.72
C PHE A 512 -7.26 11.32 -53.17
N VAL A 513 -6.59 12.43 -53.43
CA VAL A 513 -6.48 13.00 -54.77
C VAL A 513 -5.68 12.10 -55.72
N GLN A 514 -4.66 11.38 -55.24
CA GLN A 514 -3.90 10.43 -56.04
C GLN A 514 -4.70 9.20 -56.48
N ALA A 515 -5.80 8.88 -55.79
CA ALA A 515 -6.68 7.77 -56.15
C ALA A 515 -7.62 8.10 -57.33
N PHE A 516 -7.77 9.38 -57.68
CA PHE A 516 -8.60 9.88 -58.78
C PHE A 516 -7.76 10.34 -59.97
#